data_AF-A0A8J7JHC6-F1
#
_entry.id   AF-A0A8J7JHC6-F1
#
_cell.length_a   1.000
_cell.length_b   1.000
_cell.length_c   1.000
_cell.angle_alpha   90.00
_cell.angle_beta   90.00
_cell.angle_gamma   90.00
#
_symmetry.space_group_name_H-M   'P 1'
#
loop_
_entity.id
_entity.type
_entity.pdbx_description
1 polymer ?
#
loop_
_entity_poly.entity_id
_entity_poly.type
_entity_poly.pdbx_seq_one_letter_code
_entity_poly.pdbx_strand_id
1 'polypeptide(L)'
;MKIELTCPTCGSHNISKNGTTRRGKQTYKCLTDDWEAYVDVMPGKRHVAVDKDSGLTSDIERLNNTLRPRISRLVRKTLSFSKKLEHHIGAIWMFIHDYNCRVREQLAAREESIFSSVL
;
A
#
# COMPACT_ATOMS: atom_id res chain seq x y z
N MET A 1 -6.74 -24.80 0.54
CA MET A 1 -6.45 -23.67 -0.36
C MET A 1 -7.01 -22.39 0.26
N LYS A 2 -6.21 -21.58 0.96
CA LYS A 2 -6.66 -20.25 1.40
C LYS A 2 -6.58 -19.35 0.18
N ILE A 3 -7.72 -18.95 -0.37
CA ILE A 3 -7.77 -17.90 -1.38
C ILE A 3 -7.42 -16.61 -0.66
N GLU A 4 -6.20 -16.13 -0.84
CA GLU A 4 -5.83 -14.79 -0.38
C GLU A 4 -6.64 -13.78 -1.18
N LEU A 5 -7.68 -13.24 -0.55
CA LEU A 5 -8.47 -12.17 -1.15
C LEU A 5 -7.54 -10.96 -1.28
N THR A 6 -7.33 -10.51 -2.51
CA THR A 6 -6.58 -9.29 -2.86
C THR A 6 -7.51 -8.27 -3.50
N CYS A 7 -7.37 -7.00 -3.13
CA CYS A 7 -8.19 -5.94 -3.70
C CYS A 7 -7.89 -5.81 -5.21
N PRO A 8 -8.88 -5.95 -6.11
CA PRO A 8 -8.64 -5.87 -7.55
C PRO A 8 -8.29 -4.46 -8.05
N THR A 9 -8.32 -3.45 -7.17
CA THR A 9 -7.99 -2.05 -7.51
C THR A 9 -6.59 -1.66 -7.04
N CYS A 10 -6.15 -2.10 -5.87
CA CYS A 10 -4.85 -1.71 -5.29
C CYS A 10 -3.94 -2.89 -4.90
N GLY A 11 -4.41 -4.14 -5.03
CA GLY A 11 -3.66 -5.33 -4.66
C GLY A 11 -3.55 -5.59 -3.15
N SER A 12 -4.14 -4.74 -2.30
CA SER A 12 -4.04 -4.90 -0.83
C SER A 12 -4.65 -6.22 -0.35
N HIS A 13 -3.98 -6.84 0.62
CA HIS A 13 -4.44 -8.03 1.36
C HIS A 13 -5.24 -7.67 2.62
N ASN A 14 -5.18 -6.42 3.06
CA ASN A 14 -5.89 -5.91 4.23
C ASN A 14 -7.22 -5.30 3.75
N ILE A 15 -8.20 -6.15 3.47
CA ILE A 15 -9.45 -5.78 2.81
C ILE A 15 -10.68 -6.06 3.68
N SER A 16 -11.47 -5.02 3.91
CA SER A 16 -12.80 -5.15 4.48
C SER A 16 -13.82 -5.43 3.36
N LYS A 17 -14.61 -6.48 3.53
CA LYS A 17 -15.68 -6.86 2.59
C LYS A 17 -16.83 -5.84 2.68
N ASN A 18 -17.35 -5.41 1.54
CA ASN A 18 -18.44 -4.44 1.44
C ASN A 18 -19.62 -5.00 0.62
N GLY A 19 -20.26 -6.06 1.11
CA GLY A 19 -21.38 -6.71 0.43
C GLY A 19 -21.01 -7.33 -0.92
N THR A 20 -22.03 -7.65 -1.71
CA THR A 20 -21.91 -8.24 -3.05
C THR A 20 -22.72 -7.47 -4.07
N THR A 21 -22.22 -7.38 -5.30
CA THR A 21 -22.98 -6.83 -6.42
C THR A 21 -24.17 -7.74 -6.78
N ARG A 22 -25.14 -7.24 -7.56
CA ARG A 22 -26.26 -8.03 -8.11
C ARG A 22 -25.80 -9.30 -8.86
N ARG A 23 -24.59 -9.29 -9.43
CA ARG A 23 -23.98 -10.41 -10.15
C ARG A 23 -23.20 -11.37 -9.23
N GLY A 24 -23.29 -11.20 -7.91
CA GLY A 24 -22.60 -12.04 -6.91
C GLY A 24 -21.12 -11.68 -6.68
N LYS A 25 -20.55 -10.70 -7.39
CA LYS A 25 -19.15 -10.30 -7.20
C LYS A 25 -18.95 -9.58 -5.86
N GLN A 26 -18.00 -10.06 -5.05
CA GLN A 26 -17.58 -9.43 -3.80
C GLN A 26 -17.05 -8.01 -4.04
N THR A 27 -17.54 -7.05 -3.25
CA THR A 27 -17.04 -5.67 -3.21
C THR A 27 -16.19 -5.44 -1.97
N TYR A 28 -15.26 -4.49 -2.02
CA TYR A 28 -14.25 -4.27 -0.99
C TYR A 28 -14.12 -2.79 -0.62
N LYS A 29 -13.62 -2.51 0.58
CA LYS A 29 -13.29 -1.18 1.09
C LYS A 29 -11.80 -1.07 1.43
N CYS A 30 -11.22 0.08 1.08
CA CYS A 30 -9.90 0.53 1.50
C CYS A 30 -10.04 1.35 2.77
N LEU A 31 -9.25 1.01 3.78
CA LEU A 31 -9.16 1.73 5.06
C LEU A 31 -7.96 2.66 4.99
N THR A 32 -8.14 3.94 5.26
CA THR A 32 -7.02 4.89 5.39
C THR A 32 -7.27 5.86 6.53
N ASP A 33 -6.26 6.66 6.85
CA ASP A 33 -6.41 7.84 7.68
C ASP A 33 -7.32 8.88 6.98
N ASP A 34 -7.91 9.75 7.78
CA ASP A 34 -8.87 10.78 7.37
C ASP A 34 -8.19 11.99 6.70
N TRP A 35 -7.28 11.73 5.76
CA TRP A 35 -6.58 12.79 5.06
C TRP A 35 -7.45 13.35 3.91
N GLU A 36 -7.67 14.66 3.92
CA GLU A 36 -8.59 15.36 3.00
C GLU A 36 -8.34 15.06 1.52
N ALA A 37 -7.08 14.87 1.12
CA ALA A 37 -6.70 14.58 -0.27
C ALA A 37 -7.30 13.27 -0.81
N TYR A 38 -7.69 12.34 0.07
CA TYR A 38 -8.28 11.06 -0.36
C TYR A 38 -9.70 11.18 -0.88
N VAL A 39 -10.43 12.24 -0.51
CA VAL A 39 -11.81 12.47 -0.97
C VAL A 39 -11.84 12.61 -2.50
N ASP A 40 -10.84 13.24 -3.09
CA ASP A 40 -10.76 13.48 -4.53
C ASP A 40 -10.22 12.28 -5.31
N VAL A 41 -9.36 11.45 -4.68
CA VAL A 41 -8.63 10.37 -5.36
C VAL A 41 -9.34 9.02 -5.20
N MET A 42 -9.96 8.78 -4.05
CA MET A 42 -10.59 7.49 -3.74
C MET A 42 -12.12 7.56 -3.86
N PRO A 43 -12.77 6.58 -4.51
CA PRO A 43 -14.22 6.58 -4.61
C PRO A 43 -14.86 6.41 -3.23
N GLY A 44 -15.70 7.36 -2.79
CA GLY A 44 -16.29 7.33 -1.43
C GLY A 44 -17.05 6.04 -1.07
N LYS A 45 -17.62 5.31 -2.04
CA LYS A 45 -18.24 3.98 -1.80
C LYS A 45 -17.26 2.88 -1.41
N ARG A 46 -15.97 3.06 -1.72
CA ARG A 46 -14.87 2.11 -1.50
C ARG A 46 -13.87 2.61 -0.48
N HIS A 47 -13.99 3.83 0.01
CA HIS A 47 -13.10 4.42 0.99
C HIS A 47 -13.81 4.51 2.34
N VAL A 48 -13.10 4.16 3.41
CA VAL A 48 -13.53 4.39 4.78
C VAL A 48 -12.35 5.02 5.51
N ALA A 49 -12.54 6.27 5.93
CA ALA A 49 -11.66 6.91 6.89
C ALA A 49 -11.81 6.21 8.23
N VAL A 50 -10.68 5.79 8.80
CA VAL A 50 -10.61 5.20 10.14
C VAL A 50 -9.84 6.13 11.06
N ASP A 51 -10.20 6.11 12.34
CA ASP A 51 -9.48 6.85 13.35
C ASP A 51 -8.08 6.25 13.59
N LYS A 52 -7.21 7.06 14.17
CA LYS A 52 -5.83 6.66 14.48
C LYS A 52 -5.79 5.51 15.50
N ASP A 53 -6.72 5.50 16.44
CA ASP A 53 -6.74 4.55 17.55
C ASP A 53 -7.22 3.14 17.13
N SER A 54 -7.81 2.97 15.94
CA SER A 54 -8.18 1.67 15.39
C SER A 54 -7.00 0.74 15.10
N GLY A 55 -5.78 1.27 14.92
CA GLY A 55 -4.59 0.51 14.51
C GLY A 55 -4.64 -0.03 13.07
N LEU A 56 -5.72 0.24 12.33
CA LEU A 56 -5.96 -0.26 10.97
C LEU A 56 -5.12 0.46 9.90
N THR A 57 -4.47 1.58 10.26
CA THR A 57 -3.59 2.38 9.38
C THR A 57 -2.10 2.14 9.64
N SER A 58 -1.75 1.23 10.55
CA SER A 58 -0.35 0.94 10.94
C SER A 58 0.54 0.55 9.75
N ASP A 59 -0.02 -0.11 8.73
CA ASP A 59 0.67 -0.44 7.49
C ASP A 59 1.12 0.82 6.71
N ILE A 60 0.25 1.84 6.64
CA ILE A 60 0.53 3.13 5.98
C ILE A 60 1.62 3.87 6.75
N GLU A 61 1.51 3.92 8.07
CA GLU A 61 2.52 4.54 8.94
C GLU A 61 3.89 3.87 8.77
N ARG A 62 3.93 2.54 8.74
CA ARG A 62 5.17 1.76 8.53
C ARG A 62 5.78 2.06 7.17
N LEU A 63 4.97 2.15 6.11
CA LEU A 63 5.44 2.51 4.77
C LEU A 63 6.02 3.93 4.75
N ASN A 64 5.32 4.90 5.33
CA ASN A 64 5.80 6.28 5.43
C ASN A 64 7.13 6.38 6.21
N ASN A 65 7.26 5.62 7.30
CA ASN A 65 8.50 5.51 8.06
C ASN A 65 9.64 4.83 7.28
N THR A 66 9.31 3.98 6.29
CA THR A 66 10.31 3.38 5.39
C THR A 66 10.72 4.33 4.27
N LEU A 67 9.77 5.08 3.71
CA LEU A 67 9.99 6.06 2.64
C LEU A 67 10.89 7.20 3.09
N ARG A 68 10.61 7.78 4.27
CA ARG A 68 11.30 8.97 4.78
C ARG A 68 12.84 8.84 4.80
N PRO A 69 13.44 7.78 5.38
CA PRO A 69 14.90 7.63 5.38
C PRO A 69 15.46 7.20 4.03
N ARG A 70 14.70 6.48 3.20
CA ARG A 70 15.19 5.93 1.93
C ARG A 70 15.15 6.92 0.78
N ILE A 71 14.18 7.85 0.79
CA ILE A 71 14.06 8.90 -0.21
C ILE A 71 14.51 10.23 0.41
N SER A 72 15.82 10.45 0.43
CA SER A 72 16.42 11.66 1.03
C SER A 72 15.88 12.98 0.45
N ARG A 73 15.33 12.94 -0.77
CA ARG A 73 14.71 14.09 -1.44
C ARG A 73 13.42 14.59 -0.77
N LEU A 74 12.73 13.73 -0.01
CA LEU A 74 11.49 14.06 0.69
C LEU A 74 11.72 14.59 2.11
N VAL A 75 12.96 14.59 2.58
CA VAL A 75 13.31 15.11 3.90
C VAL A 75 13.45 16.65 3.82
N ARG A 76 13.08 17.34 4.89
CA ARG A 76 13.17 18.81 4.97
C ARG A 76 14.65 19.23 5.07
N LYS A 77 15.04 20.30 4.37
CA LYS A 77 16.41 20.88 4.38
C LYS A 77 17.53 19.92 3.93
N THR A 78 17.29 19.08 2.92
CA THR A 78 18.37 18.22 2.38
C THR A 78 19.09 18.86 1.21
N LEU A 79 20.34 18.44 1.01
CA LEU A 79 21.14 18.79 -0.17
C LEU A 79 20.67 18.05 -1.44
N SER A 80 19.88 16.97 -1.31
CA SER A 80 19.34 16.21 -2.44
C SER A 80 18.02 16.78 -2.99
N PHE A 81 17.47 17.82 -2.35
CA PHE A 81 16.25 18.49 -2.78
C PHE A 81 16.39 19.08 -4.19
N SER A 82 15.34 18.95 -5.00
CA SER A 82 15.27 19.57 -6.32
C SER A 82 14.07 20.51 -6.41
N LYS A 83 14.19 21.60 -7.18
CA LYS A 83 13.07 22.49 -7.46
C LYS A 83 12.11 21.95 -8.53
N LYS A 84 12.54 20.92 -9.29
CA LYS A 84 11.75 20.28 -10.34
C LYS A 84 10.88 19.18 -9.74
N LEU A 85 9.57 19.25 -9.95
CA LEU A 85 8.60 18.28 -9.44
C LEU A 85 8.85 16.88 -10.03
N GLU A 86 9.27 16.82 -11.28
CA GLU A 86 9.52 15.59 -12.03
C GLU A 86 10.59 14.73 -11.36
N HIS A 87 11.61 15.35 -10.76
CA HIS A 87 12.66 14.63 -10.04
C HIS A 87 12.16 13.99 -8.75
N HIS A 88 11.20 14.62 -8.07
CA HIS A 88 10.58 14.04 -6.88
C HIS A 88 9.68 12.87 -7.27
N ILE A 89 8.85 13.05 -8.30
CA ILE A 89 7.99 11.99 -8.84
C ILE A 89 8.85 10.79 -9.27
N GLY A 90 9.93 11.02 -10.02
CA GLY A 90 10.84 9.97 -10.48
C GLY A 90 11.52 9.23 -9.33
N ALA A 91 11.95 9.94 -8.27
CA ALA A 91 12.54 9.31 -7.10
C ALA A 91 11.55 8.42 -6.33
N ILE A 92 10.29 8.86 -6.21
CA ILE A 92 9.21 8.07 -5.60
C ILE A 92 8.91 6.85 -6.46
N TRP A 93 8.77 7.02 -7.78
CA TRP A 93 8.52 5.93 -8.71
C TRP A 93 9.61 4.86 -8.66
N MET A 94 10.87 5.27 -8.71
CA MET A 94 12.00 4.35 -8.67
C MET A 94 12.05 3.58 -7.35
N PHE A 95 11.75 4.25 -6.23
CA PHE A 95 11.59 3.59 -4.95
C PHE A 95 10.47 2.54 -4.98
N ILE A 96 9.27 2.90 -5.45
CA ILE A 96 8.12 1.99 -5.47
C ILE A 96 8.42 0.75 -6.30
N HIS A 97 9.07 0.90 -7.46
CA HIS A 97 9.44 -0.22 -8.30
C HIS A 97 10.46 -1.16 -7.63
N ASP A 98 11.54 -0.63 -7.07
CA ASP A 98 12.54 -1.44 -6.33
C ASP A 98 11.91 -2.12 -5.11
N TYR A 99 11.13 -1.38 -4.31
CA TYR A 99 10.46 -1.91 -3.13
C TYR A 99 9.51 -3.04 -3.49
N ASN A 100 8.67 -2.86 -4.51
CA ASN A 100 7.73 -3.89 -4.94
C ASN A 100 8.45 -5.11 -5.53
N CYS A 101 9.58 -4.94 -6.23
CA CYS A 101 10.39 -6.06 -6.70
C CYS A 101 10.89 -6.91 -5.53
N ARG A 102 11.51 -6.26 -4.52
CA ARG A 102 12.00 -6.94 -3.31
C ARG A 102 10.90 -7.64 -2.53
N VAL A 103 9.73 -7.01 -2.39
CA VAL A 103 8.59 -7.64 -1.71
C VAL A 103 8.15 -8.90 -2.45
N ARG A 104 8.05 -8.86 -3.79
CA ARG A 104 7.71 -10.04 -4.60
C ARG A 104 8.74 -11.15 -4.46
N GLU A 105 10.03 -10.82 -4.47
CA GLU A 105 11.11 -11.79 -4.25
C GLU A 105 11.00 -12.44 -2.86
N GLN A 106 10.74 -11.65 -1.81
CA GLN A 106 10.55 -12.16 -0.46
C GLN A 106 9.32 -13.05 -0.34
N LEU A 107 8.23 -12.71 -1.02
CA LEU A 107 7.01 -13.54 -1.03
C LEU A 107 7.27 -14.86 -1.75
N ALA A 108 7.91 -14.83 -2.92
CA ALA A 108 8.30 -16.05 -3.66
C ALA A 108 9.22 -16.94 -2.83
N ALA A 109 10.26 -16.38 -2.20
CA ALA A 109 11.16 -17.13 -1.33
C ALA A 109 10.47 -17.73 -0.09
N ARG A 110 9.43 -17.06 0.44
CA ARG A 110 8.63 -17.59 1.55
C ARG A 110 7.71 -18.73 1.09
N GLU A 111 7.14 -18.65 -0.10
CA GLU A 111 6.36 -19.76 -0.68
C GLU A 111 7.24 -20.99 -0.91
N GLU A 112 8.46 -20.81 -1.45
CA GLU A 112 9.45 -21.88 -1.59
C GLU A 112 9.87 -22.48 -0.23
N SER A 113 10.09 -21.63 0.78
CA SER A 113 10.40 -22.05 2.15
C SER A 113 9.26 -22.85 2.79
N ILE A 114 8.01 -22.44 2.58
CA ILE A 114 6.84 -23.19 3.07
C ILE A 114 6.79 -24.55 2.38
N PHE A 115 7.00 -24.62 1.06
CA PHE A 115 6.99 -25.88 0.31
C PHE A 115 8.13 -26.83 0.74
N SER A 116 9.31 -26.30 1.05
CA SER A 116 10.45 -27.08 1.57
C SER A 116 10.29 -27.54 3.02
N SER A 117 9.44 -26.88 3.82
CA SER A 117 9.18 -27.26 5.22
C SER A 117 8.04 -28.27 5.39
N VAL A 118 7.29 -28.51 4.31
CA VAL A 118 6.11 -29.40 4.29
C VAL A 118 6.40 -30.71 3.54
N LEU A 119 7.60 -30.85 2.95
CA LEU A 119 8.18 -32.10 2.43
C LEU A 119 9.25 -32.62 3.39
#